data_AF-A0A7J6RI25-F1
#
_entry.id   AF-A0A7J6RI25-F1
#
_cell.length_a   1.000
_cell.length_b   1.000
_cell.length_c   1.000
_cell.angle_alpha   90.00
_cell.angle_beta   90.00
_cell.angle_gamma   90.00
#
_symmetry.space_group_name_H-M   'P 1'
#
loop_
_entity.id
_entity.type
_entity.pdbx_description
1 polymer ?
#
loop_
_entity_poly.entity_id
_entity_poly.type
_entity_poly.pdbx_seq_one_letter_code
_entity_poly.pdbx_strand_id
1 'polypeptide(L)'
;MKFGQYLHDHRVIAWRPYYMNYHRLKAILKDIVNNNTGNERFLEELKLDMVRVEEFYKMQEEEVVQEARSVDPDSKDDFSAFVQRVRDLENFAQLNSEGLRKIAKKYDKLVIRPGLLRTIEEGGGDASLMRDILREIQHCTFSQAADRLAAVLDYSTSYQKSRGAPLDVNRLVSSHQRTASVHVGDFVERYAAEEEKPREREMKVKTILRYFKAIVFFAMVYVGCLVCWILKVGSPLLDGRSYVSVAVTCTALALLIMQYPADGVMMGSTLALTLTGVLDNKEAWDGFSNDVVLSVAVLLIISAAVKNTGVVEYIFIDGGL
;
A
#
# COMPACT_ATOMS: atom_id res chain seq x y z
N MET A 1 -17.20 -24.72 9.63
CA MET A 1 -16.87 -24.58 8.20
C MET A 1 -15.86 -23.45 7.96
N LYS A 2 -15.11 -23.46 6.85
CA LYS A 2 -14.23 -22.35 6.46
C LYS A 2 -15.08 -21.19 5.95
N PHE A 3 -15.01 -20.02 6.59
CA PHE A 3 -15.87 -18.87 6.25
C PHE A 3 -15.80 -18.46 4.77
N GLY A 4 -14.64 -18.52 4.12
CA GLY A 4 -14.54 -18.17 2.69
C GLY A 4 -15.40 -19.06 1.78
N GLN A 5 -15.55 -20.34 2.13
CA GLN A 5 -16.44 -21.25 1.42
C GLN A 5 -17.90 -20.95 1.75
N TYR A 6 -18.21 -20.71 3.02
CA TYR A 6 -19.54 -20.28 3.44
C TYR A 6 -20.01 -19.02 2.71
N LEU A 7 -19.15 -17.99 2.62
CA LEU A 7 -19.41 -16.76 1.87
C LEU A 7 -19.63 -17.04 0.37
N HIS A 8 -18.88 -17.97 -0.22
CA HIS A 8 -19.03 -18.36 -1.62
C HIS A 8 -20.38 -19.05 -1.89
N ASP A 9 -20.82 -19.90 -0.97
CA ASP A 9 -22.01 -20.73 -1.12
C ASP A 9 -23.31 -19.95 -0.83
N HIS A 10 -23.25 -18.90 -0.02
CA HIS A 10 -24.43 -18.13 0.44
C HIS A 10 -24.58 -16.76 -0.22
N ARG A 11 -23.73 -16.44 -1.21
CA ARG A 11 -23.82 -15.15 -1.93
C ARG A 11 -24.86 -15.20 -3.04
N VAL A 12 -25.54 -14.07 -3.24
CA VAL A 12 -26.38 -13.88 -4.43
C VAL A 12 -25.49 -13.79 -5.67
N ILE A 13 -25.75 -14.64 -6.66
CA ILE A 13 -24.89 -14.78 -7.86
C ILE A 13 -24.76 -13.46 -8.61
N ALA A 14 -25.87 -12.73 -8.77
CA ALA A 14 -25.90 -11.44 -9.46
C ALA A 14 -25.05 -10.36 -8.75
N TRP A 15 -24.87 -10.47 -7.44
CA TRP A 15 -24.17 -9.47 -6.63
C TRP A 15 -22.71 -9.85 -6.33
N ARG A 16 -22.23 -10.95 -6.93
CA ARG A 16 -20.89 -11.50 -6.73
C ARG A 16 -19.74 -10.45 -6.75
N PRO A 17 -19.71 -9.47 -7.68
CA PRO A 17 -18.61 -8.49 -7.73
C PRO A 17 -18.58 -7.52 -6.54
N TYR A 18 -19.71 -7.35 -5.85
CA TYR A 18 -19.89 -6.37 -4.77
C TYR A 18 -19.64 -6.95 -3.38
N TYR A 19 -19.53 -8.28 -3.25
CA TYR A 19 -19.05 -8.89 -2.01
C TYR A 19 -17.57 -8.60 -1.79
N MET A 20 -17.16 -8.49 -0.53
CA MET A 20 -15.75 -8.38 -0.18
C MET A 20 -14.94 -9.58 -0.70
N ASN A 21 -13.72 -9.33 -1.15
CA ASN A 21 -12.85 -10.36 -1.69
C ASN A 21 -12.04 -11.05 -0.59
N TYR A 22 -12.75 -11.80 0.26
CA TYR A 22 -12.17 -12.44 1.45
C TYR A 22 -10.98 -13.36 1.14
N HIS A 23 -10.98 -14.04 -0.02
CA HIS A 23 -9.87 -14.89 -0.44
C HIS A 23 -8.61 -14.08 -0.81
N ARG A 24 -8.78 -12.96 -1.52
CA ARG A 24 -7.67 -12.05 -1.87
C ARG A 24 -7.05 -11.44 -0.62
N LEU A 25 -7.87 -10.89 0.27
CA LEU A 25 -7.38 -10.31 1.54
C LEU A 25 -6.63 -11.35 2.38
N LYS A 26 -7.11 -12.59 2.41
CA LYS A 26 -6.43 -13.70 3.11
C LYS A 26 -5.10 -14.08 2.45
N ALA A 27 -4.99 -14.00 1.12
CA ALA A 27 -3.73 -14.23 0.42
C ALA A 27 -2.70 -13.15 0.76
N ILE A 28 -3.10 -11.87 0.73
CA ILE A 28 -2.24 -10.75 1.12
C ILE A 28 -1.75 -10.91 2.57
N LEU A 29 -2.65 -11.30 3.50
CA LEU A 29 -2.24 -11.60 4.88
C LEU A 29 -1.18 -12.70 4.99
N LYS A 30 -1.26 -13.73 4.15
CA LYS A 30 -0.26 -14.81 4.13
C LYS A 30 1.09 -14.26 3.63
N ASP A 31 1.06 -13.38 2.63
CA ASP A 31 2.26 -12.74 2.10
C ASP A 31 2.91 -11.79 3.12
N ILE A 32 2.11 -11.05 3.90
CA ILE A 32 2.61 -10.23 5.02
C ILE A 32 3.34 -11.12 6.04
N VAL A 33 2.74 -12.24 6.44
CA VAL A 33 3.35 -13.15 7.42
C VAL A 33 4.65 -13.76 6.90
N ASN A 34 4.71 -14.10 5.61
CA ASN A 34 5.87 -14.77 5.03
C ASN A 34 7.02 -13.82 4.68
N ASN A 35 6.68 -12.62 4.18
CA ASN A 35 7.66 -11.71 3.58
C ASN A 35 7.86 -10.41 4.39
N ASN A 36 7.04 -10.18 5.42
CA ASN A 36 6.99 -8.93 6.19
C ASN A 36 6.77 -7.67 5.30
N THR A 37 6.08 -7.85 4.17
CA THR A 37 5.76 -6.80 3.19
C THR A 37 4.28 -6.85 2.84
N GLY A 38 3.68 -5.71 2.54
CA GLY A 38 2.31 -5.64 1.99
C GLY A 38 1.22 -5.21 2.97
N ASN A 39 1.58 -4.60 4.11
CA ASN A 39 0.61 -4.05 5.04
C ASN A 39 -0.26 -2.95 4.40
N GLU A 40 0.38 -1.97 3.76
CA GLU A 40 -0.29 -0.89 3.01
C GLU A 40 -1.25 -1.47 1.97
N ARG A 41 -0.78 -2.43 1.16
CA ARG A 41 -1.60 -3.12 0.17
C ARG A 41 -2.82 -3.82 0.78
N PHE A 42 -2.69 -4.43 1.96
CA PHE A 42 -3.82 -5.06 2.64
C PHE A 42 -4.85 -4.01 3.08
N LEU A 43 -4.40 -2.91 3.67
CA LEU A 43 -5.26 -1.84 4.15
C LEU A 43 -5.99 -1.13 2.99
N GLU A 44 -5.30 -0.87 1.89
CA GLU A 44 -5.88 -0.32 0.67
C GLU A 44 -6.96 -1.24 0.09
N GLU A 45 -6.67 -2.53 -0.08
CA GLU A 45 -7.64 -3.50 -0.58
C GLU A 45 -8.85 -3.64 0.33
N LEU A 46 -8.63 -3.59 1.65
CA LEU A 46 -9.71 -3.61 2.63
C LEU A 46 -10.59 -2.35 2.53
N LYS A 47 -9.99 -1.16 2.38
CA LYS A 47 -10.72 0.10 2.15
C LYS A 47 -11.57 0.02 0.89
N LEU A 48 -10.98 -0.43 -0.22
CA LEU A 48 -11.68 -0.59 -1.49
C LEU A 48 -12.87 -1.56 -1.39
N ASP A 49 -12.70 -2.66 -0.68
CA ASP A 49 -13.81 -3.61 -0.44
C ASP A 49 -14.90 -3.00 0.46
N MET A 50 -14.56 -2.24 1.49
CA MET A 50 -15.53 -1.57 2.36
C MET A 50 -16.36 -0.52 1.61
N VAL A 51 -15.70 0.34 0.82
CA VAL A 51 -16.36 1.35 -0.01
C VAL A 51 -17.30 0.69 -1.00
N ARG A 52 -16.83 -0.35 -1.71
CA ARG A 52 -17.65 -1.09 -2.69
C ARG A 52 -18.90 -1.70 -2.06
N VAL A 53 -18.77 -2.33 -0.89
CA VAL A 53 -19.89 -2.94 -0.17
C VAL A 53 -20.90 -1.87 0.26
N GLU A 54 -20.43 -0.75 0.82
CA GLU A 54 -21.29 0.34 1.29
C GLU A 54 -22.07 1.00 0.14
N GLU A 55 -21.39 1.33 -0.96
CA GLU A 55 -22.02 1.97 -2.13
C GLU A 55 -23.08 1.06 -2.77
N PHE A 56 -22.74 -0.22 -2.95
CA PHE A 56 -23.69 -1.19 -3.49
C PHE A 56 -24.90 -1.38 -2.57
N TYR A 57 -24.67 -1.49 -1.26
CA TYR A 57 -25.75 -1.64 -0.29
C TYR A 57 -26.71 -0.45 -0.33
N LYS A 58 -26.19 0.78 -0.33
CA LYS A 58 -27.03 2.01 -0.40
C LYS A 58 -27.90 2.03 -1.65
N MET A 59 -27.32 1.68 -2.80
CA MET A 59 -28.04 1.63 -4.07
C MET A 59 -29.18 0.61 -4.02
N GLN A 60 -28.90 -0.62 -3.55
CA GLN A 60 -29.93 -1.66 -3.45
C GLN A 60 -31.00 -1.36 -2.40
N GLU A 61 -30.63 -0.72 -1.29
CA GLU A 61 -31.58 -0.29 -0.28
C GLU A 61 -32.55 0.78 -0.83
N GLU A 62 -32.04 1.74 -1.60
CA GLU A 62 -32.89 2.73 -2.27
C GLU A 62 -33.86 2.08 -3.27
N GLU A 63 -33.39 1.13 -4.08
CA GLU A 63 -34.25 0.38 -5.01
C GLU A 63 -35.34 -0.42 -4.28
N VAL A 64 -34.99 -1.11 -3.20
CA VAL A 64 -35.94 -1.85 -2.36
C VAL A 64 -36.97 -0.91 -1.72
N VAL A 65 -36.56 0.28 -1.26
CA VAL A 65 -37.46 1.29 -0.71
C VAL A 65 -38.41 1.84 -1.78
N GLN A 66 -37.95 2.03 -3.02
CA GLN A 66 -38.80 2.44 -4.14
C GLN A 66 -39.79 1.35 -4.52
N GLU A 67 -39.33 0.10 -4.63
CA GLU A 67 -40.15 -1.07 -4.93
C GLU A 67 -41.24 -1.30 -3.88
N ALA A 68 -40.92 -1.09 -2.60
CA ALA A 68 -41.88 -1.17 -1.50
C ALA A 68 -43.06 -0.19 -1.63
N ARG A 69 -42.92 0.89 -2.42
CA ARG A 69 -44.00 1.85 -2.68
C ARG A 69 -44.92 1.42 -3.81
N SER A 70 -44.44 0.58 -4.72
CA SER A 70 -45.18 0.17 -5.93
C SER A 70 -45.67 -1.27 -5.88
N VAL A 71 -45.11 -2.12 -5.02
CA VAL A 71 -45.48 -3.54 -4.93
C VAL A 71 -46.95 -3.68 -4.49
N ASP A 72 -47.71 -4.50 -5.21
CA ASP A 72 -49.07 -4.85 -4.84
C ASP A 72 -49.05 -6.00 -3.82
N PRO A 73 -49.45 -5.78 -2.55
CA PRO A 73 -49.45 -6.81 -1.54
C PRO A 73 -50.49 -7.92 -1.81
N ASP A 74 -51.52 -7.66 -2.64
CA ASP A 74 -52.52 -8.67 -2.99
C ASP A 74 -52.00 -9.63 -4.09
N SER A 75 -50.99 -9.20 -4.85
CA SER A 75 -50.26 -10.05 -5.81
C SER A 75 -49.24 -10.91 -5.06
N LYS A 76 -49.64 -12.16 -4.77
CA LYS A 76 -48.80 -13.13 -4.06
C LYS A 76 -47.41 -13.29 -4.69
N ASP A 77 -47.33 -13.30 -6.02
CA ASP A 77 -46.09 -13.53 -6.74
C ASP A 77 -45.17 -12.30 -6.61
N ASP A 78 -45.68 -11.09 -6.88
CA ASP A 78 -44.89 -9.85 -6.79
C ASP A 78 -44.42 -9.59 -5.36
N PHE A 79 -45.30 -9.77 -4.37
CA PHE A 79 -44.94 -9.58 -2.96
C PHE A 79 -43.92 -10.62 -2.49
N SER A 80 -44.03 -11.88 -2.93
CA SER A 80 -43.05 -12.91 -2.58
C SER A 80 -41.66 -12.63 -3.18
N ALA A 81 -41.60 -12.12 -4.41
CA ALA A 81 -40.37 -11.71 -5.06
C ALA A 81 -39.71 -10.53 -4.32
N PHE A 82 -40.50 -9.53 -3.95
CA PHE A 82 -40.06 -8.40 -3.15
C PHE A 82 -39.48 -8.85 -1.79
N VAL A 83 -40.20 -9.70 -1.05
CA VAL A 83 -39.74 -10.25 0.24
C VAL A 83 -38.41 -11.01 0.08
N GLN A 84 -38.27 -11.79 -0.98
CA GLN A 84 -37.02 -12.49 -1.26
C GLN A 84 -35.87 -11.51 -1.52
N ARG A 85 -36.11 -10.43 -2.27
CA ARG A 85 -35.13 -9.37 -2.53
C ARG A 85 -34.66 -8.69 -1.25
N VAL A 86 -35.58 -8.40 -0.32
CA VAL A 86 -35.25 -7.84 0.99
C VAL A 86 -34.35 -8.79 1.78
N ARG A 87 -34.70 -10.08 1.83
CA ARG A 87 -33.91 -11.10 2.53
C ARG A 87 -32.52 -11.28 1.93
N ASP A 88 -32.41 -11.23 0.60
CA ASP A 88 -31.14 -11.30 -0.10
C ASP A 88 -30.24 -10.12 0.30
N LEU A 89 -30.79 -8.90 0.35
CA LEU A 89 -30.06 -7.69 0.75
C LEU A 89 -29.64 -7.72 2.23
N GLU A 90 -30.49 -8.23 3.11
CA GLU A 90 -30.16 -8.45 4.52
C GLU A 90 -29.00 -9.45 4.65
N ASN A 91 -29.07 -10.58 3.94
CA ASN A 91 -28.02 -11.59 3.93
C ASN A 91 -26.71 -11.03 3.35
N PHE A 92 -26.77 -10.20 2.30
CA PHE A 92 -25.60 -9.49 1.77
C PHE A 92 -24.91 -8.64 2.86
N ALA A 93 -25.68 -7.85 3.60
CA ALA A 93 -25.15 -7.02 4.68
C ALA A 93 -24.51 -7.85 5.80
N GLN A 94 -25.20 -8.91 6.25
CA GLN A 94 -24.71 -9.81 7.29
C GLN A 94 -23.41 -10.52 6.88
N LEU A 95 -23.35 -11.06 5.67
CA LEU A 95 -22.18 -11.79 5.17
C LEU A 95 -20.95 -10.88 5.04
N ASN A 96 -21.11 -9.66 4.53
CA ASN A 96 -19.98 -8.72 4.39
C ASN A 96 -19.52 -8.20 5.76
N SER A 97 -20.45 -7.84 6.66
CA SER A 97 -20.11 -7.44 8.04
C SER A 97 -19.32 -8.54 8.76
N GLU A 98 -19.77 -9.79 8.65
CA GLU A 98 -19.10 -10.92 9.26
C GLU A 98 -17.71 -11.19 8.63
N GLY A 99 -17.60 -11.04 7.31
CA GLY A 99 -16.34 -11.21 6.61
C GLY A 99 -15.30 -10.16 6.98
N LEU A 100 -15.70 -8.89 7.07
CA LEU A 100 -14.84 -7.79 7.51
C LEU A 100 -14.39 -8.00 8.96
N ARG A 101 -15.31 -8.39 9.85
CA ARG A 101 -14.97 -8.74 11.24
C ARG A 101 -13.97 -9.88 11.32
N LYS A 102 -14.18 -10.96 10.54
CA LYS A 102 -13.30 -12.13 10.55
C LYS A 102 -11.92 -11.85 9.95
N ILE A 103 -11.83 -11.03 8.89
CA ILE A 103 -10.54 -10.70 8.27
C ILE A 103 -9.73 -9.77 9.17
N ALA A 104 -10.37 -8.79 9.80
CA ALA A 104 -9.75 -7.91 10.79
C ALA A 104 -9.19 -8.69 11.98
N LYS A 105 -10.00 -9.59 12.58
CA LYS A 105 -9.56 -10.49 13.66
C LYS A 105 -8.39 -11.38 13.22
N LYS A 106 -8.35 -11.79 11.95
CA LYS A 106 -7.26 -12.61 11.40
C LYS A 106 -5.98 -11.78 11.25
N TYR A 107 -6.08 -10.53 10.79
CA TYR A 107 -4.96 -9.58 10.73
C TYR A 107 -4.32 -9.42 12.12
N ASP A 108 -5.11 -9.05 13.13
CA ASP A 108 -4.61 -8.86 14.51
C ASP A 108 -3.92 -10.11 15.07
N LYS A 109 -4.47 -11.29 14.77
CA LYS A 109 -3.91 -12.55 15.24
C LYS A 109 -2.57 -12.88 14.58
N LEU A 110 -2.40 -12.56 13.30
CA LEU A 110 -1.23 -12.98 12.51
C LEU A 110 -0.12 -11.93 12.47
N VAL A 111 -0.48 -10.65 12.51
CA VAL A 111 0.46 -9.54 12.36
C VAL A 111 0.86 -8.96 13.72
N ILE A 112 -0.13 -8.71 14.60
CA ILE A 112 0.10 -8.04 15.89
C ILE A 112 0.58 -9.02 16.97
N ARG A 113 -0.14 -10.13 17.21
CA ARG A 113 0.16 -11.06 18.32
C ARG A 113 1.52 -11.76 18.28
N PRO A 114 2.07 -12.20 17.13
CA PRO A 114 3.36 -12.90 17.13
C PRO A 114 4.56 -11.99 17.36
N GLY A 115 4.36 -10.68 17.50
CA GLY A 115 5.46 -9.75 17.67
C GLY A 115 6.27 -9.50 16.39
N LEU A 116 5.69 -9.75 15.21
CA LEU A 116 6.32 -9.35 13.94
C LEU A 116 6.52 -7.81 13.88
N LEU A 117 5.67 -7.07 14.60
CA LEU A 117 5.71 -5.62 14.80
C LEU A 117 6.12 -5.21 16.25
N ARG A 118 6.76 -6.09 17.03
CA ARG A 118 7.03 -5.83 18.47
C ARG A 118 8.19 -4.89 18.78
N THR A 119 8.76 -4.20 17.81
CA THR A 119 9.92 -3.31 18.06
C THR A 119 9.57 -1.85 18.32
N ILE A 120 8.29 -1.48 18.41
CA ILE A 120 7.88 -0.11 18.76
C ILE A 120 7.23 -0.13 20.15
N GLU A 121 8.12 -0.17 21.15
CA GLU A 121 8.09 0.39 22.51
C GLU A 121 6.73 0.61 23.24
N GLU A 122 6.55 -0.19 24.30
CA GLU A 122 6.11 0.08 25.70
C GLU A 122 5.24 1.29 26.13
N GLY A 123 4.68 2.10 25.24
CA GLY A 123 3.94 3.30 25.65
C GLY A 123 3.00 3.85 24.60
N GLY A 124 1.94 3.13 24.25
CA GLY A 124 0.90 3.69 23.38
C GLY A 124 -0.19 2.67 23.11
N GLY A 125 -1.40 2.93 23.59
CA GLY A 125 -2.45 1.92 23.75
C GLY A 125 -2.77 1.12 22.49
N ASP A 126 -2.66 -0.20 22.59
CA ASP A 126 -3.67 -1.17 22.15
C ASP A 126 -4.31 -0.94 20.75
N ALA A 127 -3.52 -0.44 19.79
CA ALA A 127 -3.93 -0.21 18.41
C ALA A 127 -4.24 -1.57 17.76
N SER A 128 -5.52 -1.91 17.77
CA SER A 128 -6.06 -3.13 17.19
C SER A 128 -6.84 -2.70 15.97
N LEU A 129 -6.36 -3.07 14.80
CA LEU A 129 -7.05 -2.82 13.54
C LEU A 129 -8.49 -3.35 13.61
N MET A 130 -8.72 -4.46 14.32
CA MET A 130 -10.07 -4.94 14.61
C MET A 130 -10.95 -3.92 15.34
N ARG A 131 -10.44 -3.22 16.35
CA ARG A 131 -11.22 -2.19 17.05
C ARG A 131 -11.61 -1.05 16.12
N ASP A 132 -10.70 -0.59 15.28
CA ASP A 132 -10.97 0.54 14.39
C ASP A 132 -11.90 0.15 13.24
N ILE A 133 -11.71 -1.03 12.65
CA ILE A 133 -12.66 -1.59 11.67
C ILE A 133 -14.04 -1.78 12.29
N LEU A 134 -14.13 -2.29 13.52
CA LEU A 134 -15.43 -2.46 14.18
C LEU A 134 -16.13 -1.12 14.45
N ARG A 135 -15.38 -0.08 14.82
CA ARG A 135 -15.93 1.28 14.94
C ARG A 135 -16.41 1.79 13.58
N GLU A 136 -15.63 1.60 12.52
CA GLU A 136 -16.01 2.04 11.19
C GLU A 136 -17.25 1.30 10.67
N ILE A 137 -17.31 -0.03 10.84
CA ILE A 137 -18.46 -0.84 10.46
C ILE A 137 -19.72 -0.39 11.21
N GLN A 138 -19.63 -0.01 12.49
CA GLN A 138 -20.77 0.51 13.25
C GLN A 138 -21.36 1.80 12.64
N HIS A 139 -20.59 2.54 11.85
CA HIS A 139 -21.03 3.73 11.13
C HIS A 139 -21.49 3.44 9.69
N CYS A 140 -21.19 2.26 9.14
CA CYS A 140 -21.66 1.84 7.83
C CYS A 140 -23.17 1.58 7.86
N THR A 141 -23.86 1.93 6.78
CA THR A 141 -25.32 1.72 6.67
C THR A 141 -25.66 0.24 6.78
N PHE A 142 -24.92 -0.65 6.12
CA PHE A 142 -25.22 -2.09 6.15
C PHE A 142 -25.14 -2.73 7.55
N SER A 143 -24.55 -2.08 8.56
CA SER A 143 -24.50 -2.62 9.92
C SER A 143 -25.85 -2.69 10.62
N GLN A 144 -26.78 -1.79 10.26
CA GLN A 144 -28.15 -1.73 10.78
C GLN A 144 -29.17 -2.18 9.72
N ALA A 145 -28.73 -2.98 8.73
CA ALA A 145 -29.57 -3.43 7.63
C ALA A 145 -30.83 -4.17 8.10
N ALA A 146 -30.69 -5.06 9.09
CA ALA A 146 -31.81 -5.86 9.61
C ALA A 146 -32.97 -4.98 10.10
N ASP A 147 -32.69 -3.96 10.92
CA ASP A 147 -33.71 -3.08 11.48
C ASP A 147 -34.39 -2.23 10.39
N ARG A 148 -33.60 -1.71 9.43
CA ARG A 148 -34.13 -0.88 8.35
C ARG A 148 -34.96 -1.69 7.34
N LEU A 149 -34.48 -2.86 6.96
CA LEU A 149 -35.18 -3.74 6.02
C LEU A 149 -36.45 -4.34 6.64
N ALA A 150 -36.44 -4.62 7.96
CA ALA A 150 -37.65 -4.97 8.69
C ALA A 150 -38.70 -3.85 8.65
N ALA A 151 -38.28 -2.59 8.86
CA ALA A 151 -39.19 -1.44 8.75
C ALA A 151 -39.76 -1.27 7.33
N VAL A 152 -38.99 -1.59 6.28
CA VAL A 152 -39.47 -1.57 4.89
C VAL A 152 -40.52 -2.66 4.64
N LEU A 153 -40.31 -3.88 5.17
CA LEU A 153 -41.30 -4.95 5.10
C LEU A 153 -42.58 -4.59 5.87
N ASP A 154 -42.45 -4.07 7.08
CA ASP A 154 -43.59 -3.63 7.89
C ASP A 154 -44.38 -2.50 7.20
N TYR A 155 -43.69 -1.59 6.51
CA TYR A 155 -44.32 -0.55 5.71
C TYR A 155 -45.16 -1.14 4.56
N SER A 156 -44.60 -2.08 3.79
CA SER A 156 -45.28 -2.71 2.66
C SER A 156 -46.54 -3.48 3.08
N THR A 157 -46.53 -4.08 4.28
CA THR A 157 -47.70 -4.81 4.82
C THR A 157 -48.72 -3.89 5.49
N SER A 158 -48.27 -2.83 6.18
CA SER A 158 -49.14 -1.90 6.92
C SER A 158 -49.86 -0.89 6.02
N TYR A 159 -49.29 -0.54 4.87
CA TYR A 159 -49.92 0.33 3.87
C TYR A 159 -51.31 -0.19 3.46
N GLN A 160 -51.47 -1.51 3.37
CA GLN A 160 -52.74 -2.17 3.08
C GLN A 160 -53.82 -1.85 4.15
N LYS A 161 -53.42 -1.65 5.40
CA LYS A 161 -54.33 -1.46 6.54
C LYS A 161 -54.77 -0.01 6.74
N SER A 162 -54.02 0.95 6.21
CA SER A 162 -54.19 2.39 6.47
C SER A 162 -54.25 3.17 5.18
N ARG A 163 -55.33 2.97 4.43
CA ARG A 163 -55.62 3.55 3.09
C ARG A 163 -55.82 5.09 3.08
N GLY A 164 -55.00 5.86 3.81
CA GLY A 164 -55.12 7.32 3.85
C GLY A 164 -54.07 8.11 4.64
N ALA A 165 -53.12 7.49 5.36
CA ALA A 165 -52.07 8.23 6.05
C ALA A 165 -50.71 7.99 5.38
N PRO A 166 -50.10 8.99 4.71
CA PRO A 166 -48.77 8.83 4.16
C PRO A 166 -47.76 8.70 5.30
N LEU A 167 -47.25 7.48 5.52
CA LEU A 167 -46.09 7.29 6.38
C LEU A 167 -44.88 7.88 5.68
N ASP A 168 -44.22 8.84 6.34
CA ASP A 168 -43.04 9.50 5.79
C ASP A 168 -41.84 8.55 5.87
N VAL A 169 -41.71 7.66 4.88
CA VAL A 169 -40.56 6.74 4.73
C VAL A 169 -39.25 7.52 4.70
N ASN A 170 -39.26 8.75 4.16
CA ASN A 170 -38.08 9.59 4.16
C ASN A 170 -37.69 9.98 5.58
N ARG A 171 -38.61 10.02 6.56
CA ARG A 171 -38.29 10.25 7.98
C ARG A 171 -37.60 9.06 8.64
N LEU A 172 -37.95 7.83 8.26
CA LEU A 172 -37.25 6.62 8.72
C LEU A 172 -35.82 6.57 8.16
N VAL A 173 -35.66 6.88 6.88
CA VAL A 173 -34.34 6.97 6.22
C VAL A 173 -33.52 8.15 6.76
N SER A 174 -34.10 9.34 6.84
CA SER A 174 -33.39 10.58 7.23
C SER A 174 -33.08 10.69 8.72
N SER A 175 -33.86 10.06 9.61
CA SER A 175 -33.51 9.99 11.04
C SER A 175 -32.20 9.23 11.27
N HIS A 176 -31.87 8.28 10.40
CA HIS A 176 -30.61 7.53 10.43
C HIS A 176 -29.52 8.16 9.56
N GLN A 177 -29.87 8.93 8.53
CA GLN A 177 -28.90 9.61 7.66
C GLN A 177 -28.22 10.83 8.32
N ARG A 178 -28.64 11.24 9.52
CA ARG A 178 -28.01 12.31 10.31
C ARG A 178 -26.72 11.90 11.02
N THR A 179 -26.34 10.63 11.03
CA THR A 179 -24.94 10.30 11.32
C THR A 179 -24.10 10.88 10.20
N ALA A 180 -23.27 11.87 10.58
CA ALA A 180 -22.35 12.59 9.70
C ALA A 180 -21.76 11.65 8.66
N SER A 181 -21.59 12.14 7.43
CA SER A 181 -20.90 11.46 6.33
C SER A 181 -19.45 11.17 6.74
N VAL A 182 -19.25 10.18 7.60
CA VAL A 182 -17.94 9.62 7.87
C VAL A 182 -17.55 8.95 6.56
N HIS A 183 -16.49 9.48 5.94
CA HIS A 183 -16.04 8.96 4.67
C HIS A 183 -15.47 7.57 4.95
N VAL A 184 -16.18 6.53 4.50
CA VAL A 184 -15.76 5.14 4.72
C VAL A 184 -14.33 4.99 4.21
N GLY A 185 -13.40 4.71 5.13
CA GLY A 185 -11.98 4.54 4.81
C GLY A 185 -11.05 5.65 5.32
N ASP A 186 -11.55 6.66 6.03
CA ASP A 186 -10.71 7.62 6.77
C ASP A 186 -9.85 6.94 7.85
N PHE A 187 -10.29 5.78 8.36
CA PHE A 187 -9.50 5.00 9.32
C PHE A 187 -8.18 4.48 8.73
N VAL A 188 -8.14 4.15 7.43
CA VAL A 188 -6.91 3.66 6.79
C VAL A 188 -5.87 4.75 6.70
N GLU A 189 -6.28 5.97 6.40
CA GLU A 189 -5.37 7.12 6.38
C GLU A 189 -4.83 7.41 7.79
N ARG A 190 -5.68 7.30 8.82
CA ARG A 190 -5.23 7.40 10.22
C ARG A 190 -4.23 6.31 10.58
N TYR A 191 -4.49 5.06 10.20
CA TYR A 191 -3.61 3.92 10.48
C TYR A 191 -2.27 4.04 9.74
N ALA A 192 -2.29 4.47 8.47
CA ALA A 192 -1.08 4.71 7.68
C ALA A 192 -0.25 5.87 8.26
N ALA A 193 -0.91 6.98 8.64
CA ALA A 193 -0.24 8.14 9.24
C ALA A 193 0.38 7.84 10.62
N GLU A 194 -0.19 6.89 11.37
CA GLU A 194 0.39 6.42 12.64
C GLU A 194 1.61 5.52 12.42
N GLU A 195 1.64 4.69 11.37
CA GLU A 195 2.83 3.88 11.03
C GLU A 195 4.01 4.69 10.49
N GLU A 196 3.78 5.81 9.79
CA GLU A 196 4.86 6.62 9.22
C GLU A 196 5.72 7.32 10.29
N LYS A 197 5.11 7.81 11.37
CA LYS A 197 5.80 8.60 12.41
C LYS A 197 6.98 7.88 13.10
N PRO A 198 6.86 6.63 13.57
CA PRO A 198 7.99 5.93 14.16
C PRO A 198 9.03 5.51 13.13
N ARG A 199 8.60 5.13 11.91
CA ARG A 199 9.49 4.65 10.84
C ARG A 199 10.40 5.75 10.31
N GLU A 200 9.90 6.99 10.20
CA GLU A 200 10.70 8.13 9.78
C GLU A 200 11.83 8.46 10.77
N ARG A 201 11.55 8.38 12.08
CA ARG A 201 12.57 8.60 13.13
C ARG A 201 13.65 7.53 13.10
N GLU A 202 13.27 6.27 12.97
CA GLU A 202 14.24 5.16 12.93
C GLU A 202 15.09 5.20 11.64
N MET A 203 14.48 5.54 10.50
CA MET A 203 15.21 5.74 9.24
C MET A 203 16.16 6.92 9.32
N LYS A 204 15.76 8.04 9.94
CA LYS A 204 16.66 9.20 10.16
C LYS A 204 17.87 8.81 11.00
N VAL A 205 17.68 8.08 12.10
CA VAL A 205 18.80 7.63 12.96
C VAL A 205 19.74 6.67 12.23
N LYS A 206 19.21 5.65 11.54
CA LYS A 206 20.04 4.69 10.76
C LYS A 206 20.78 5.38 9.61
N THR A 207 20.16 6.38 9.00
CA THR A 207 20.75 7.17 7.92
C THR A 207 21.87 8.05 8.45
N ILE A 208 21.65 8.77 9.55
CA ILE A 208 22.67 9.56 10.24
C ILE A 208 23.86 8.68 10.66
N LEU A 209 23.61 7.49 11.21
CA LEU A 209 24.67 6.58 11.62
C LEU A 209 25.50 6.05 10.43
N ARG A 210 24.87 5.82 9.28
CA ARG A 210 25.57 5.45 8.03
C ARG A 210 26.45 6.59 7.54
N TYR A 211 25.95 7.83 7.53
CA TYR A 211 26.76 9.00 7.17
C TYR A 211 27.93 9.20 8.12
N PHE A 212 27.73 9.02 9.42
CA PHE A 212 28.80 9.13 10.41
C PHE A 212 29.92 8.12 10.15
N LYS A 213 29.59 6.85 9.89
CA LYS A 213 30.59 5.81 9.54
C LYS A 213 31.36 6.16 8.26
N ALA A 214 30.68 6.70 7.24
CA ALA A 214 31.32 7.12 6.00
C ALA A 214 32.30 8.28 6.23
N ILE A 215 31.88 9.30 6.98
CA ILE A 215 32.72 10.46 7.33
C ILE A 215 33.98 10.01 8.06
N VAL A 216 33.86 9.11 9.04
CA VAL A 216 35.01 8.57 9.79
C VAL A 216 35.95 7.80 8.86
N PHE A 217 35.42 6.98 7.94
CA PHE A 217 36.23 6.25 6.97
C PHE A 217 37.03 7.20 6.06
N PHE A 218 36.37 8.21 5.46
CA PHE A 218 37.07 9.18 4.61
C PHE A 218 38.12 9.95 5.41
N ALA A 219 37.79 10.42 6.61
CA ALA A 219 38.75 11.10 7.48
C ALA A 219 39.99 10.25 7.74
N MET A 220 39.84 8.95 8.02
CA MET A 220 40.97 8.05 8.20
C MET A 220 41.83 7.90 6.94
N VAL A 221 41.22 7.78 5.74
CA VAL A 221 41.96 7.69 4.47
C VAL A 221 42.78 8.96 4.24
N TYR A 222 42.18 10.14 4.36
CA TYR A 222 42.87 11.41 4.15
C TYR A 222 43.98 11.66 5.18
N VAL A 223 43.72 11.37 6.47
CA VAL A 223 44.74 11.47 7.53
C VAL A 223 45.88 10.48 7.27
N GLY A 224 45.58 9.24 6.85
CA GLY A 224 46.59 8.26 6.49
C GLY A 224 47.49 8.73 5.35
N CYS A 225 46.91 9.27 4.27
CA CYS A 225 47.65 9.86 3.16
C CYS A 225 48.49 11.06 3.60
N LEU A 226 47.94 11.95 4.45
CA LEU A 226 48.64 13.12 4.98
C LEU A 226 49.84 12.71 5.86
N VAL A 227 49.65 11.74 6.74
CA VAL A 227 50.72 11.22 7.62
C VAL A 227 51.82 10.57 6.79
N CYS A 228 51.49 9.73 5.81
CA CYS A 228 52.47 9.14 4.89
C CYS A 228 53.27 10.20 4.12
N TRP A 229 52.61 11.30 3.70
CA TRP A 229 53.25 12.42 3.03
C TRP A 229 54.22 13.17 3.97
N ILE A 230 53.79 13.51 5.19
CA ILE A 230 54.62 14.24 6.17
C ILE A 230 55.83 13.41 6.59
N LEU A 231 55.63 12.12 6.84
CA LEU A 231 56.70 11.22 7.27
C LEU A 231 57.66 10.84 6.13
N LYS A 232 57.40 11.28 4.89
CA LYS A 232 58.16 10.91 3.68
C LYS A 232 58.37 9.39 3.59
N VAL A 233 57.37 8.62 3.97
CA VAL A 233 57.40 7.16 3.90
C VAL A 233 57.18 6.78 2.44
N GLY A 234 58.28 6.73 1.68
CA GLY A 234 58.24 6.43 0.25
C GLY A 234 59.63 6.53 -0.38
N SER A 235 59.83 5.78 -1.46
CA SER A 235 61.01 5.95 -2.32
C SER A 235 61.01 7.36 -2.93
N PRO A 236 62.16 7.88 -3.41
CA PRO A 236 62.25 9.19 -4.06
C PRO A 236 61.38 9.35 -5.33
N LEU A 237 60.63 8.31 -5.72
CA LEU A 237 59.72 8.29 -6.87
C LEU A 237 58.27 8.65 -6.52
N LEU A 238 57.90 8.66 -5.23
CA LEU A 238 56.53 8.98 -4.81
C LEU A 238 56.38 10.47 -4.54
N ASP A 239 55.91 11.18 -5.57
CA ASP A 239 55.69 12.61 -5.51
C ASP A 239 54.35 12.96 -4.83
N GLY A 240 54.19 14.19 -4.35
CA GLY A 240 52.94 14.64 -3.68
C GLY A 240 51.68 14.40 -4.51
N ARG A 241 51.80 14.45 -5.84
CA ARG A 241 50.72 14.17 -6.80
C ARG A 241 50.24 12.72 -6.73
N SER A 242 51.13 11.77 -6.49
CA SER A 242 50.79 10.35 -6.37
C SER A 242 49.91 10.07 -5.15
N TYR A 243 50.19 10.73 -4.02
CA TYR A 243 49.37 10.57 -2.81
C TYR A 243 47.95 11.12 -2.99
N VAL A 244 47.80 12.24 -3.70
CA VAL A 244 46.48 12.80 -4.05
C VAL A 244 45.71 11.84 -4.96
N SER A 245 46.37 11.28 -5.98
CA SER A 245 45.77 10.29 -6.88
C SER A 245 45.25 9.06 -6.13
N VAL A 246 46.05 8.53 -5.20
CA VAL A 246 45.66 7.38 -4.36
C VAL A 246 44.46 7.73 -3.47
N ALA A 247 44.49 8.88 -2.80
CA ALA A 247 43.40 9.31 -1.93
C ALA A 247 42.06 9.45 -2.67
N VAL A 248 42.08 10.07 -3.86
CA VAL A 248 40.88 10.23 -4.69
C VAL A 248 40.38 8.88 -5.21
N THR A 249 41.28 8.00 -5.66
CA THR A 249 40.91 6.65 -6.14
C THR A 249 40.30 5.80 -5.02
N CYS A 250 40.89 5.80 -3.82
CA CYS A 250 40.32 5.10 -2.66
C CYS A 250 38.95 5.65 -2.25
N THR A 251 38.79 6.98 -2.34
CA THR A 251 37.50 7.65 -2.09
C THR A 251 36.45 7.22 -3.11
N ALA A 252 36.80 7.21 -4.39
CA ALA A 252 35.92 6.77 -5.47
C ALA A 252 35.45 5.33 -5.26
N LEU A 253 36.39 4.42 -4.98
CA LEU A 253 36.09 3.01 -4.75
C LEU A 253 35.16 2.82 -3.54
N ALA A 254 35.41 3.54 -2.44
CA ALA A 254 34.56 3.47 -1.26
C ALA A 254 33.14 3.99 -1.54
N LEU A 255 33.00 5.09 -2.29
CA LEU A 255 31.69 5.61 -2.71
C LEU A 255 30.94 4.60 -3.61
N LEU A 256 31.63 3.90 -4.50
CA LEU A 256 31.03 2.85 -5.33
C LEU A 256 30.58 1.64 -4.48
N ILE A 257 31.38 1.21 -3.51
CA ILE A 257 30.99 0.14 -2.56
C ILE A 257 29.76 0.56 -1.75
N MET A 258 29.64 1.84 -1.42
CA MET A 258 28.47 2.41 -0.76
C MET A 258 27.25 2.60 -1.69
N GLN A 259 27.32 2.11 -2.94
CA GLN A 259 26.26 2.19 -3.94
C GLN A 259 25.83 3.62 -4.29
N TYR A 260 26.75 4.59 -4.21
CA TYR A 260 26.49 5.90 -4.80
C TYR A 260 26.40 5.80 -6.33
N PRO A 261 25.62 6.67 -6.99
CA PRO A 261 25.49 6.67 -8.45
C PRO A 261 26.87 6.75 -9.10
N ALA A 262 27.23 5.71 -9.86
CA ALA A 262 28.57 5.55 -10.41
C ALA A 262 29.00 6.74 -11.28
N ASP A 263 28.07 7.29 -12.07
CA ASP A 263 28.30 8.44 -12.94
C ASP A 263 28.79 9.66 -12.14
N GLY A 264 28.11 9.96 -11.03
CA GLY A 264 28.46 11.09 -10.16
C GLY A 264 29.79 10.89 -9.46
N VAL A 265 30.07 9.67 -9.00
CA VAL A 265 31.35 9.35 -8.35
C VAL A 265 32.50 9.47 -9.33
N MET A 266 32.38 8.88 -10.53
CA MET A 266 33.46 8.91 -11.54
C MET A 266 33.71 10.33 -12.05
N MET A 267 32.65 11.08 -12.42
CA MET A 267 32.81 12.47 -12.85
C MET A 267 33.39 13.35 -11.74
N GLY A 268 32.92 13.18 -10.49
CA GLY A 268 33.43 13.93 -9.35
C GLY A 268 34.90 13.63 -9.05
N SER A 269 35.31 12.36 -9.13
CA SER A 269 36.70 11.96 -8.94
C SER A 269 37.61 12.49 -10.05
N THR A 270 37.20 12.41 -11.32
CA THR A 270 37.96 12.99 -12.42
C THR A 270 38.11 14.51 -12.26
N LEU A 271 37.01 15.21 -11.93
CA LEU A 271 37.05 16.65 -11.67
C LEU A 271 38.01 17.01 -10.52
N ALA A 272 38.00 16.23 -9.44
CA ALA A 272 38.92 16.44 -8.31
C ALA A 272 40.39 16.25 -8.72
N LEU A 273 40.71 15.25 -9.55
CA LEU A 273 42.06 15.03 -10.08
C LEU A 273 42.50 16.14 -11.03
N THR A 274 41.59 16.64 -11.86
CA THR A 274 41.86 17.76 -12.77
C THR A 274 42.09 19.07 -12.01
N LEU A 275 41.26 19.37 -11.00
CA LEU A 275 41.40 20.58 -10.18
C LEU A 275 42.68 20.58 -9.33
N THR A 276 43.14 19.40 -8.91
CA THR A 276 44.40 19.26 -8.18
C THR A 276 45.64 19.30 -9.09
N GLY A 277 45.44 19.37 -10.42
CA GLY A 277 46.53 19.39 -11.40
C GLY A 277 47.31 18.08 -11.47
N VAL A 278 46.73 17.00 -10.95
CA VAL A 278 47.31 15.64 -11.03
C VAL A 278 47.09 15.07 -12.44
N LEU A 279 45.96 15.41 -13.05
CA LEU A 279 45.55 14.95 -14.38
C LEU A 279 45.36 16.15 -15.31
N ASP A 280 46.00 16.15 -16.48
CA ASP A 280 45.76 17.20 -17.48
C ASP A 280 44.35 17.05 -18.08
N ASN A 281 43.76 18.16 -18.53
CA ASN A 281 42.43 18.15 -19.14
C ASN A 281 42.36 17.16 -20.30
N LYS A 282 43.41 17.08 -21.13
CA LYS A 282 43.47 16.16 -22.27
C LYS A 282 43.45 14.70 -21.83
N GLU A 283 44.25 14.35 -20.83
CA GLU A 283 44.33 12.98 -20.29
C GLU A 283 43.02 12.55 -19.61
N ALA A 284 42.35 13.49 -18.94
CA ALA A 284 41.05 13.25 -18.32
C ALA A 284 39.97 12.85 -19.33
N TRP A 285 39.90 13.55 -20.47
CA TRP A 285 38.94 13.25 -21.54
C TRP A 285 39.32 12.00 -22.33
N ASP A 286 40.62 11.71 -22.48
CA ASP A 286 41.11 10.54 -23.21
C ASP A 286 40.60 9.22 -22.59
N GLY A 287 40.50 9.18 -21.25
CA GLY A 287 39.92 8.05 -20.52
C GLY A 287 38.42 7.81 -20.84
N PHE A 288 37.66 8.87 -21.12
CA PHE A 288 36.24 8.76 -21.49
C PHE A 288 36.03 8.43 -22.96
N SER A 289 36.97 8.77 -23.84
CA SER A 289 36.92 8.44 -25.27
C SER A 289 37.37 7.03 -25.60
N ASN A 290 37.56 6.16 -24.60
CA ASN A 290 37.87 4.76 -24.85
C ASN A 290 36.71 4.08 -25.58
N ASP A 291 37.01 3.46 -26.73
CA ASP A 291 36.03 2.75 -27.58
C ASP A 291 35.17 1.75 -26.80
N VAL A 292 35.73 1.11 -25.77
CA VAL A 292 34.99 0.16 -24.91
C VAL A 292 33.94 0.88 -24.07
N VAL A 293 34.27 2.03 -23.47
CA VAL A 293 33.34 2.81 -22.63
C VAL A 293 32.20 3.37 -23.49
N LEU A 294 32.52 3.90 -24.67
CA LEU A 294 31.53 4.38 -25.63
C LEU A 294 30.61 3.25 -26.10
N SER A 295 31.15 2.06 -26.36
CA SER A 295 30.36 0.89 -26.74
C SER A 295 29.35 0.49 -25.67
N VAL A 296 29.76 0.46 -24.39
CA VAL A 296 28.86 0.17 -23.27
C VAL A 296 27.77 1.25 -23.14
N ALA A 297 28.12 2.52 -23.28
CA ALA A 297 27.15 3.61 -23.23
C ALA A 297 26.08 3.48 -24.33
N VAL A 298 26.48 3.17 -25.56
CA VAL A 298 25.56 2.92 -26.68
C VAL A 298 24.65 1.72 -26.39
N LEU A 299 25.19 0.62 -25.84
CA LEU A 299 24.40 -0.55 -25.47
C LEU A 299 23.35 -0.24 -24.39
N LEU A 300 23.66 0.61 -23.41
CA LEU A 300 22.69 1.03 -22.40
C LEU A 300 21.54 1.85 -23.00
N ILE A 301 21.85 2.74 -23.95
CA ILE A 301 20.83 3.50 -24.69
C ILE A 301 19.93 2.56 -25.50
N ILE A 302 20.52 1.60 -26.22
CA ILE A 302 19.76 0.59 -26.98
C ILE A 302 18.90 -0.25 -26.04
N SER A 303 19.44 -0.70 -24.91
CA SER A 303 18.70 -1.47 -23.91
C SER A 303 17.50 -0.71 -23.36
N ALA A 304 17.67 0.59 -23.05
CA ALA A 304 16.57 1.45 -22.62
C ALA A 304 15.51 1.64 -23.71
N ALA A 305 15.93 1.82 -24.97
CA ALA A 305 15.02 1.94 -26.11
C ALA A 305 14.21 0.65 -26.34
N VAL A 306 14.85 -0.51 -26.24
CA VAL A 306 14.20 -1.83 -26.36
C VAL A 306 13.19 -2.06 -25.23
N LYS A 307 13.50 -1.60 -24.01
CA LYS A 307 12.57 -1.67 -22.87
C LYS A 307 11.35 -0.78 -23.07
N ASN A 308 11.53 0.46 -23.54
CA ASN A 308 10.44 1.42 -23.71
C ASN A 308 9.56 1.15 -24.93
N THR A 309 10.07 0.44 -25.94
CA THR A 309 9.31 0.09 -27.14
C THR A 309 8.35 -1.10 -26.93
N GLY A 310 8.38 -1.76 -25.76
CA GLY A 310 7.54 -2.93 -25.48
C GLY A 310 7.88 -4.15 -26.33
N VAL A 311 8.98 -4.12 -27.10
CA VAL A 311 9.42 -5.25 -27.95
C VAL A 311 9.68 -6.50 -27.11
N VAL A 312 10.19 -6.32 -25.88
CA VAL A 312 10.38 -7.41 -24.93
C VAL A 312 9.04 -8.02 -24.53
N GLU A 313 8.05 -7.19 -24.21
CA GLU A 313 6.71 -7.65 -23.84
C GLU A 313 6.02 -8.35 -25.01
N TYR A 314 6.18 -7.85 -26.23
CA TYR A 314 5.65 -8.48 -27.44
C TYR A 314 6.25 -9.87 -27.69
N ILE A 315 7.57 -10.03 -27.55
CA ILE A 315 8.25 -11.32 -27.74
C ILE A 315 7.85 -12.34 -26.67
N PHE A 316 7.67 -11.92 -25.41
CA PHE A 316 7.40 -12.84 -24.30
C PHE A 316 5.90 -13.08 -24.02
N ILE A 317 4.99 -12.22 -24.48
CA ILE A 317 3.55 -12.34 -24.22
C ILE A 317 2.81 -12.92 -25.43
N ASP A 318 3.10 -12.46 -26.65
CA ASP A 318 2.39 -12.90 -27.87
C ASP A 318 3.17 -13.97 -28.66
N GLY A 319 4.49 -14.05 -28.46
CA GLY A 319 5.35 -15.09 -28.99
C GLY A 319 5.26 -16.36 -28.14
N GLY A 320 4.19 -17.14 -28.33
CA GLY A 320 4.11 -18.50 -27.80
C GLY A 320 5.23 -19.39 -28.34
N LEU A 321 6.33 -19.46 -27.58
CA LEU A 321 7.29 -20.57 -27.54
C LEU A 321 7.14 -21.27 -26.20
#